data_AF-A0A392UQJ7-F1
#
_entry.id   AF-A0A392UQJ7-F1
#
_cell.length_a   1.000
_cell.length_b   1.000
_cell.length_c   1.000
_cell.angle_alpha   90.00
_cell.angle_beta   90.00
_cell.angle_gamma   90.00
#
_symmetry.space_group_name_H-M   'P 1'
#
loop_
_entity.id
_entity.type
_entity.pdbx_description
1 polymer ?
#
loop_
_entity_poly.entity_id
_entity_poly.type
_entity_poly.pdbx_seq_one_letter_code
_entity_poly.pdbx_strand_id
1 'polypeptide(L)' 'MANFDVRRVLVDPGSSVDIMYSHLFETLQLDEHLLTPYVGSDLQGFNDATTKPWGYVDLIVTFGINETA' A
#
# COMPACT_ATOMS: atom_id res chain seq x y z
N MET A 1 8.87 3.53 -14.17
CA MET A 1 9.42 4.56 -13.26
C MET A 1 9.77 3.89 -11.94
N ALA A 2 10.79 4.36 -11.22
CA ALA A 2 11.23 3.79 -9.95
C ALA A 2 11.71 4.92 -9.02
N ASN A 3 11.83 4.63 -7.71
CA ASN A 3 12.37 5.53 -6.67
C ASN A 3 11.51 6.77 -6.36
N PHE A 4 10.20 6.58 -6.13
CA PHE A 4 9.36 7.66 -5.61
C PHE A 4 9.71 7.98 -4.16
N ASP A 5 9.76 9.28 -3.83
CA ASP A 5 9.97 9.73 -2.45
C ASP A 5 8.65 9.68 -1.67
N VAL A 6 8.54 8.74 -0.75
CA VAL A 6 7.40 8.57 0.14
C VAL A 6 7.75 9.16 1.49
N ARG A 7 7.11 10.28 1.85
CA ARG A 7 7.45 11.02 3.08
C ARG A 7 7.17 10.26 4.37
N ARG A 8 6.13 9.42 4.40
CA ARG A 8 5.64 8.76 5.62
C ARG A 8 5.03 7.42 5.28
N VAL A 9 5.34 6.42 6.10
CA VAL A 9 4.67 5.11 6.14
C VAL A 9 4.08 4.97 7.55
N LEU A 10 2.83 4.53 7.64
CA LEU A 10 2.22 4.18 8.92
C LEU A 10 2.59 2.74 9.24
N VAL A 11 3.20 2.51 10.41
CA VAL A 11 3.47 1.15 10.91
C VAL A 11 2.41 0.82 11.94
N ASP A 12 1.54 -0.13 11.61
CA ASP A 12 0.50 -0.63 12.50
C ASP A 12 0.74 -2.12 12.81
N PRO A 13 1.30 -2.46 13.99
CA PRO A 13 1.54 -3.85 14.38
C PRO A 13 0.25 -4.62 14.69
N GLY A 14 -0.90 -3.94 14.80
CA GLY A 14 -2.21 -4.57 14.94
C GLY A 14 -2.82 -5.02 13.61
N SER A 15 -2.25 -4.59 12.48
CA SER A 15 -2.72 -5.02 11.16
C SER A 15 -2.14 -6.40 10.79
N SER A 16 -2.97 -7.25 10.18
CA SER A 16 -2.54 -8.54 9.66
C SER A 16 -1.91 -8.47 8.26
N VAL A 17 -2.05 -7.34 7.57
CA VAL A 17 -1.62 -7.13 6.18
C VAL A 17 -1.10 -5.71 5.96
N ASP A 18 -0.18 -5.55 5.02
CA ASP A 18 0.22 -4.23 4.52
C ASP A 18 -0.83 -3.71 3.53
N ILE A 19 -1.19 -2.43 3.66
CA ILE A 19 -2.24 -1.81 2.84
C ILE A 19 -1.70 -0.55 2.18
N MET A 20 -1.88 -0.47 0.86
CA MET A 20 -1.72 0.75 0.08
C MET A 20 -3.11 1.31 -0.25
N TYR A 21 -3.33 2.59 0.04
CA TYR A 21 -4.56 3.27 -0.40
C TYR A 21 -4.55 3.49 -1.91
N SER A 22 -5.70 3.32 -2.56
CA SER A 22 -5.85 3.56 -4.02
C SER A 22 -5.37 4.95 -4.44
N HIS A 23 -5.64 5.97 -3.62
CA HIS A 23 -5.17 7.33 -3.90
C HIS A 23 -3.63 7.44 -3.93
N LEU A 24 -2.92 6.67 -3.11
CA LEU A 24 -1.45 6.63 -3.16
C LEU A 24 -0.98 5.92 -4.43
N PHE A 25 -1.63 4.80 -4.81
CA PHE A 25 -1.33 4.09 -6.06
C PHE A 25 -1.43 5.02 -7.28
N GLU A 26 -2.51 5.80 -7.36
CA GLU A 26 -2.73 6.80 -8.40
C GLU A 26 -1.70 7.94 -8.35
N THR A 27 -1.38 8.45 -7.15
CA THR A 27 -0.41 9.54 -6.96
C THR A 27 1.01 9.12 -7.37
N LEU A 28 1.36 7.86 -7.12
CA LEU A 28 2.62 7.25 -7.57
C LEU A 28 2.59 6.90 -9.07
N GLN A 29 1.45 7.13 -9.76
CA GLN A 29 1.27 6.82 -11.18
C GLN A 29 1.63 5.37 -11.50
N LEU A 30 1.27 4.46 -10.59
CA LEU A 30 1.44 3.03 -10.82
C LEU A 30 0.43 2.56 -11.86
N ASP A 31 0.87 1.65 -12.71
CA ASP A 31 0.05 1.11 -13.79
C ASP A 31 -0.87 0.00 -13.24
N GLU A 32 -2.15 0.02 -13.59
CA GLU A 32 -3.12 -1.02 -13.22
C GLU A 32 -2.68 -2.42 -13.68
N HIS A 33 -1.85 -2.53 -14.71
CA HIS A 33 -1.25 -3.81 -15.14
C HIS A 33 -0.34 -4.45 -14.07
N LEU A 34 0.11 -3.68 -13.08
CA LEU A 34 0.84 -4.20 -11.92
C LEU A 34 -0.09 -4.81 -10.86
N LEU A 35 -1.40 -4.58 -10.95
CA LEU A 35 -2.37 -5.17 -10.02
C LEU A 35 -2.66 -6.62 -10.39
N THR A 36 -2.39 -7.50 -9.45
CA THR A 36 -2.92 -8.86 -9.48
C THR A 36 -4.34 -8.85 -8.91
N PRO A 37 -5.34 -9.46 -9.58
CA PRO A 37 -6.72 -9.50 -9.08
C PRO A 37 -6.83 -10.05 -7.66
N TYR A 38 -7.59 -9.35 -6.81
CA TYR A 38 -7.86 -9.82 -5.46
C TYR A 38 -8.92 -10.94 -5.46
N VAL A 39 -8.55 -12.11 -4.96
CA VAL A 39 -9.44 -13.30 -4.86
C VAL A 39 -9.72 -13.73 -3.41
N GLY A 40 -9.37 -12.89 -2.43
CA GLY A 40 -9.59 -13.16 -1.01
C GLY A 40 -10.93 -12.66 -0.48
N SER A 41 -11.12 -12.77 0.84
CA SER A 41 -12.26 -12.19 1.57
C SER A 41 -12.07 -10.69 1.80
N ASP A 42 -13.14 -9.94 1.98
CA ASP A 42 -13.02 -8.51 2.30
C ASP A 42 -12.18 -8.30 3.57
N LEU A 43 -11.42 -7.20 3.61
CA LEU A 43 -10.70 -6.79 4.80
C LEU A 43 -11.69 -6.23 5.82
N GLN A 44 -11.65 -6.72 7.05
CA GLN A 44 -12.52 -6.27 8.14
C GLN A 44 -11.76 -5.29 9.05
N GLY A 45 -12.32 -4.10 9.24
CA GLY A 45 -11.86 -3.12 10.20
C GLY A 45 -12.45 -3.33 11.60
N PHE A 46 -11.93 -2.60 12.59
CA PHE A 46 -12.37 -2.70 13.99
C PHE A 46 -13.83 -2.28 14.25
N ASN A 47 -14.43 -1.53 13.33
CA ASN A 47 -15.82 -1.08 13.40
C ASN A 47 -16.78 -1.99 12.62
N ASP A 48 -16.37 -3.24 12.35
CA ASP A 48 -17.07 -4.20 11.50
C ASP A 48 -17.27 -3.74 10.04
N ALA A 49 -16.69 -2.61 9.63
CA ALA A 49 -16.71 -2.19 8.25
C ALA A 49 -15.83 -3.14 7.43
N THR A 50 -16.34 -3.56 6.28
CA THR A 50 -15.57 -4.34 5.32
C THR A 50 -15.14 -3.49 4.14
N THR A 51 -13.98 -3.79 3.57
CA THR A 51 -13.48 -3.14 2.36
C THR A 51 -12.91 -4.19 1.43
N LYS A 52 -13.39 -4.18 0.18
CA LYS A 52 -12.85 -5.04 -0.87
C LYS A 52 -11.62 -4.39 -1.50
N PRO A 53 -10.44 -5.01 -1.42
CA PRO A 53 -9.24 -4.49 -2.07
C PRO A 53 -9.40 -4.47 -3.59
N TRP A 54 -8.73 -3.53 -4.25
CA TRP A 54 -8.69 -3.47 -5.71
C TRP A 54 -7.86 -4.63 -6.30
N GLY A 55 -6.73 -4.94 -5.67
CA GLY A 55 -5.79 -5.95 -6.10
C GLY A 55 -4.59 -6.05 -5.15
N TYR A 56 -3.64 -6.90 -5.52
CA TYR A 56 -2.31 -6.96 -4.91
C TYR A 56 -1.30 -6.28 -5.81
N VAL A 57 -0.28 -5.66 -5.22
CA VAL A 57 0.86 -5.08 -5.93
C VAL A 57 2.14 -5.40 -5.18
N ASP A 58 3.16 -5.87 -5.89
CA ASP A 58 4.49 -6.10 -5.33
C ASP A 58 5.35 -4.85 -5.53
N LEU A 59 5.80 -4.25 -4.43
CA LEU A 59 6.61 -3.04 -4.43
C LEU A 59 7.89 -3.25 -3.64
N ILE A 60 9.02 -2.91 -4.26
CA ILE A 60 10.30 -2.81 -3.55
C ILE A 60 10.31 -1.48 -2.81
N VAL A 61 10.28 -1.53 -1.49
CA VAL A 61 10.35 -0.36 -0.61
C VAL A 61 11.70 -0.32 0.07
N THR A 62 12.40 0.80 -0.05
CA THR A 62 13.66 1.06 0.66
C THR A 62 13.40 2.07 1.76
N PHE A 63 13.66 1.66 3.01
CA PHE A 63 13.67 2.58 4.14
C PHE A 63 15.08 3.16 4.30
N GLY A 64 15.19 4.48 4.33
CA GLY A 64 16.46 5.17 4.51
C GLY A 64 16.29 6.41 5.38
N ILE A 65 17.29 6.68 6.18
CA ILE A 65 17.49 7.99 6.82
C ILE A 65 18.07 8.91 5.75
N ASN A 66 17.26 9.78 5.17
CA ASN A 66 17.79 11.07 4.73
C ASN A 66 18.10 11.90 5.99
N GLU A 67 19.11 11.49 6.76
CA GLU A 67 19.92 12.47 7.50
C GLU A 67 20.73 13.20 6.43
N THR A 68 20.12 14.21 5.83
CA THR A 68 20.91 15.31 5.28
C THR A 68 21.53 16.01 6.49
N ALA A 69 22.85 15.81 6.63
CA ALA A 69 23.88 16.54 7.39
C ALA A 69 23.42 17.66 8.35
#